data_AF-A0A497JVX2-F1
#
_entry.id   AF-A0A497JVX2-F1
#
_cell.length_a   1.000
_cell.length_b   1.000
_cell.length_c   1.000
_cell.angle_alpha   90.00
_cell.angle_beta   90.00
_cell.angle_gamma   90.00
#
_symmetry.space_group_name_H-M   'P 1'
#
loop_
_entity.id
_entity.type
_entity.pdbx_description
1 polymer ?
#
loop_
_entity_poly.entity_id
_entity_poly.type
_entity_poly.pdbx_seq_one_letter_code
_entity_poly.pdbx_strand_id
1 'polypeptide(L)' 'KPRGVKFYAYKDGEKVAESDTLEGLAEALRSRGLSVREVVIVSSDEPEFERLGFRARRV' A
#
# COMPACT_ATOMS: atom_id res chain seq x y z
N LYS A 1 -9.37 -2.92 -16.05
CA LYS A 1 -9.43 -3.58 -14.72
C LYS A 1 -9.14 -2.51 -13.69
N PRO A 2 -9.93 -2.35 -12.61
CA PRO A 2 -9.55 -1.44 -11.54
C PRO A 2 -8.18 -1.88 -10.98
N ARG A 3 -7.22 -0.95 -10.94
CA ARG A 3 -5.89 -1.17 -10.38
C ARG A 3 -6.07 -1.43 -8.88
N GLY A 4 -5.73 -2.64 -8.43
CA GLY A 4 -5.92 -3.03 -7.04
C GLY A 4 -4.85 -2.39 -6.17
N VAL A 5 -5.21 -1.36 -5.42
CA VAL A 5 -4.31 -0.74 -4.43
C VAL A 5 -4.14 -1.71 -3.27
N LYS A 6 -2.89 -1.96 -2.86
CA LYS A 6 -2.61 -2.76 -1.67
C LYS A 6 -2.19 -1.87 -0.51
N PHE A 7 -2.77 -2.15 0.65
CA PHE A 7 -2.48 -1.51 1.91
C PHE A 7 -1.72 -2.47 2.82
N TYR A 8 -0.69 -1.94 3.46
CA TYR A 8 0.17 -2.66 4.37
C TYR A 8 0.21 -1.92 5.70
N ALA A 9 0.09 -2.62 6.81
CA ALA A 9 0.25 -2.07 8.15
C ALA A 9 1.57 -2.56 8.76
N TYR A 10 2.35 -1.64 9.28
CA TYR A 10 3.62 -1.89 9.95
C TYR A 10 3.56 -1.44 11.41
N LYS A 11 4.10 -2.24 12.32
CA LYS A 11 4.30 -1.89 13.73
C LYS A 11 5.75 -2.14 14.09
N ASP A 12 6.43 -1.15 14.69
CA ASP A 12 7.84 -1.26 15.08
C ASP A 12 8.78 -1.70 13.93
N GLY A 13 8.43 -1.35 12.69
CA GLY A 13 9.17 -1.73 11.48
C GLY A 13 8.81 -3.11 10.90
N GLU A 14 7.95 -3.89 11.56
CA GLU A 14 7.50 -5.20 11.11
C GLU A 14 6.11 -5.15 10.46
N LYS A 15 5.92 -5.88 9.35
CA LYS A 15 4.61 -5.97 8.68
C LYS A 15 3.64 -6.81 9.53
N VAL A 16 2.59 -6.18 10.03
CA VAL A 16 1.58 -6.83 10.86
C VAL A 16 0.27 -7.13 10.12
N ALA A 17 -0.07 -6.43 9.04
CA ALA A 17 -1.25 -6.77 8.24
C ALA A 17 -1.10 -6.33 6.79
N GLU A 18 -1.85 -6.96 5.90
CA GLU A 18 -2.03 -6.50 4.52
C GLU A 18 -3.49 -6.68 4.10
N SER A 19 -3.97 -5.80 3.23
CA SER A 19 -5.30 -5.91 2.64
C SER A 19 -5.39 -5.07 1.38
N ASP A 20 -6.29 -5.45 0.48
CA ASP A 20 -6.60 -4.67 -0.74
C ASP A 20 -7.56 -3.49 -0.43
N THR A 21 -8.08 -3.38 0.79
CA THR A 21 -8.93 -2.27 1.24
C THR A 21 -8.54 -1.76 2.63
N LEU A 22 -8.82 -0.49 2.92
CA LEU A 22 -8.61 0.08 4.26
C LEU A 22 -9.52 -0.58 5.31
N GLU A 23 -10.74 -0.95 4.93
CA GLU A 23 -11.68 -1.65 5.82
C GLU A 23 -11.16 -3.04 6.20
N GLY A 24 -10.67 -3.81 5.23
CA GLY A 24 -10.07 -5.11 5.48
C GLY A 24 -8.79 -5.01 6.31
N LEU A 25 -7.99 -3.96 6.10
CA LEU A 25 -6.82 -3.69 6.94
C LEU A 25 -7.22 -3.36 8.39
N ALA A 26 -8.27 -2.56 8.58
CA ALA A 26 -8.78 -2.22 9.91
C ALA A 26 -9.33 -3.45 10.66
N GLU A 27 -10.02 -4.35 9.96
CA GLU A 27 -10.52 -5.61 10.55
C GLU A 27 -9.37 -6.55 10.93
N ALA A 28 -8.35 -6.67 10.06
CA ALA A 28 -7.15 -7.45 10.34
C ALA A 28 -6.39 -6.90 11.57
N LEU A 29 -6.32 -5.58 11.73
CA LEU A 29 -5.72 -4.94 12.90
C LEU A 29 -6.53 -5.19 14.17
N ARG A 30 -7.87 -5.05 14.12
CA ARG A 30 -8.75 -5.35 15.27
C ARG A 30 -8.63 -6.79 15.73
N SER A 31 -8.56 -7.75 14.79
CA SER A 31 -8.38 -9.17 15.11
C SER A 31 -7.07 -9.46 15.83
N ARG A 32 -6.06 -8.58 15.69
CA ARG A 32 -4.79 -8.64 16.40
C ARG A 32 -4.74 -7.77 17.66
N GLY A 33 -5.85 -7.14 18.03
CA GLY A 33 -5.92 -6.20 19.16
C GLY A 33 -5.10 -4.93 18.94
N LEU A 34 -4.77 -4.59 17.69
CA LEU A 34 -3.96 -3.42 17.34
C LEU A 34 -4.85 -2.26 16.89
N SER A 35 -4.52 -1.05 17.34
CA SER A 35 -5.17 0.17 16.86
C SER A 35 -4.48 0.72 15.62
N VAL A 36 -5.26 1.36 14.73
CA VAL A 36 -4.73 2.11 13.58
C VAL A 36 -3.76 3.25 13.97
N ARG A 37 -3.79 3.70 15.23
CA ARG A 37 -2.87 4.70 15.77
C ARG A 37 -1.50 4.15 16.13
N GLU A 38 -1.39 2.84 16.32
CA GLU A 38 -0.16 2.15 16.71
C GLU A 38 0.59 1.57 15.51
N VAL A 39 0.07 1.75 14.30
CA VAL A 39 0.62 1.18 13.08
C VAL A 39 0.78 2.24 11.99
N VAL A 40 1.81 2.08 11.18
CA VAL A 40 2.04 2.87 9.97
C VAL A 40 1.38 2.16 8.80
N ILE A 41 0.46 2.84 8.11
CA ILE A 41 -0.21 2.31 6.93
C ILE A 41 0.51 2.83 5.69
N VAL A 42 0.97 1.91 4.84
CA VAL A 42 1.58 2.21 3.55
C VAL A 42 0.67 1.68 2.46
N SER A 43 0.25 2.55 1.55
CA SER A 43 -0.37 2.13 0.29
C SER A 43 0.73 2.04 -0.77
N SER A 44 1.01 0.82 -1.26
CA SER A 44 1.84 0.68 -2.45
C SER A 44 0.91 0.60 -3.65
N ASP A 45 0.85 1.68 -4.42
CA ASP A 45 0.59 1.60 -5.85
C ASP A 45 1.91 1.05 -6.43
N GLU A 46 1.91 -0.06 -7.18
CA GLU A 46 3.08 -0.32 -8.03
C GLU A 46 3.25 0.93 -8.90
N PRO A 47 4.38 1.65 -8.88
CA PRO A 47 4.62 2.59 -9.95
C PRO A 47 4.73 1.72 -11.20
N GLU A 48 3.67 1.72 -12.02
CA GLU A 48 3.80 1.25 -13.39
C GLU A 48 4.95 2.09 -13.96
N PHE A 49 6.09 1.45 -14.18
CA PHE A 49 7.03 1.90 -15.19
C PHE A 49 6.27 1.81 -16.52
N GLU A 50 5.34 2.73 -16.76
CA GLU A 50 5.08 3.19 -18.10
C GLU A 50 6.46 3.63 -18.59
N ARG A 51 7.02 2.85 -19.51
CA ARG A 51 8.05 3.30 -20.42
C ARG A 51 7.52 4.61 -21.01
N LEU A 52 7.82 5.72 -20.35
CA LEU A 52 7.58 7.05 -20.86
C LEU A 52 8.37 7.09 -22.15
N GLY A 53 7.64 6.95 -23.26
CA GLY A 53 8.14 7.03 -24.62
C GLY A 53 8.59 8.45 -24.91
N PHE A 54 9.54 8.96 -24.13
CA PHE A 54 10.26 10.17 -24.43
C PHE A 54 11.14 9.88 -25.63
N ARG A 55 10.57 10.12 -26.81
CA ARG A 55 11.33 10.37 -28.02
C ARG A 55 12.07 11.69 -27.79
N ALA A 56 13.25 11.61 -27.18
CA ALA A 56 14.12 12.76 -27.00
C ALA A 56 14.47 13.30 -28.39
N ARG A 57 13.85 14.43 -28.77
CA ARG A 57 14.30 15.23 -29.91
C ARG A 57 15.53 15.98 -29.42
N ARG A 58 16.69 15.63 -29.96
CA ARG A 58 17.95 16.36 -29.74
C ARG A 58 17.74 17.79 -30.27
N VAL A 59 17.79 18.78 -29.39
CA VAL A 59 17.90 20.20 -29.72
C VAL A 59 19.20 20.71 -29.13
#